data_AF-X1GNQ9-F1
#
_entry.id   AF-X1GNQ9-F1
#
_cell.length_a   1.000
_cell.length_b   1.000
_cell.length_c   1.000
_cell.angle_alpha   90.00
_cell.angle_beta   90.00
_cell.angle_gamma   90.00
#
_symmetry.space_group_name_H-M   'P 1'
#
loop_
_entity.id
_entity.type
_entity.pdbx_description
1 polymer ?
#
loop_
_entity_poly.entity_id
_entity_poly.type
_entity_poly.pdbx_seq_one_letter_code
_entity_poly.pdbx_strand_id
1 'polypeptide(L)'
;YIGTALIENDAVKLSGEDIDFLLQPHPDINYPTFIQDTFSDIYYTDEENRWLDMVIQNIEKLDNFYKRTLAYYALFQSCIIKRPYNLFHRKNLYMRTSDVKRSFGNKATWDTPFEEHFLNFVNEANGCIFSNGKENEALNLDVFDIEGDFDLVYIDTPYISKEGVGVDYLEFYHFLEGIVNYQEWKDMIDYRSKHRRIKHNKPVWCDKNKIHTAFNKLFKKFQKAIIVVSYRSDGIPSITDLTRILKKYKPIVREAR
;
A
#
# COMPACT_ATOMS: atom_id res chain seq x y z
N TYR A 1 -4.77 -5.51 -4.35
CA TYR A 1 -6.00 -5.27 -3.56
C TYR A 1 -6.54 -3.85 -3.66
N ILE A 2 -5.82 -2.78 -3.32
CA ILE A 2 -6.40 -1.41 -3.31
C ILE A 2 -6.96 -1.00 -4.67
N GLY A 3 -6.17 -1.12 -5.75
CA GLY A 3 -6.66 -0.84 -7.11
C GLY A 3 -7.81 -1.76 -7.51
N THR A 4 -7.72 -3.05 -7.18
CA THR A 4 -8.80 -4.01 -7.42
C THR A 4 -10.10 -3.62 -6.71
N ALA A 5 -10.01 -3.14 -5.48
CA ALA A 5 -11.16 -2.80 -4.65
C ALA A 5 -11.87 -1.52 -5.12
N LEU A 6 -11.12 -0.51 -5.57
CA LEU A 6 -11.66 0.83 -5.86
C LEU A 6 -11.72 1.19 -7.35
N ILE A 7 -11.02 0.45 -8.22
CA ILE A 7 -10.91 0.77 -9.65
C ILE A 7 -11.50 -0.38 -10.50
N GLU A 8 -11.10 -1.62 -10.25
CA GLU A 8 -11.57 -2.78 -11.01
C GLU A 8 -12.98 -3.21 -10.60
N ASN A 9 -13.27 -3.21 -9.30
CA ASN A 9 -14.58 -3.55 -8.76
C ASN A 9 -15.63 -2.50 -9.11
N ASP A 10 -16.60 -2.88 -9.94
CA ASP A 10 -17.62 -1.96 -10.46
C ASP A 10 -18.98 -2.08 -9.75
N ALA A 11 -19.19 -3.12 -8.94
CA ALA A 11 -20.52 -3.43 -8.38
C ALA A 11 -20.53 -4.06 -6.99
N VAL A 12 -19.50 -4.82 -6.60
CA VAL A 12 -19.51 -5.60 -5.36
C VAL A 12 -19.31 -4.70 -4.15
N LYS A 13 -20.10 -4.91 -3.10
CA LYS A 13 -20.01 -4.19 -1.82
C LYS A 13 -20.00 -5.18 -0.67
N LEU A 14 -19.49 -4.75 0.48
CA LEU A 14 -19.66 -5.45 1.74
C LEU A 14 -21.06 -5.15 2.30
N SER A 15 -21.85 -6.19 2.54
CA SER A 15 -23.16 -6.10 3.19
C SER A 15 -23.02 -6.03 4.71
N GLY A 16 -24.13 -5.76 5.42
CA GLY A 16 -24.15 -5.81 6.89
C GLY A 16 -23.73 -7.18 7.44
N GLU A 17 -24.20 -8.27 6.83
CA GLU A 17 -23.83 -9.64 7.24
C GLU A 17 -22.33 -9.91 7.06
N ASP A 18 -21.72 -9.39 5.99
CA ASP A 18 -20.27 -9.50 5.79
C ASP A 18 -19.51 -8.74 6.89
N ILE A 19 -19.98 -7.55 7.26
CA ILE A 19 -19.37 -6.71 8.30
C ILE A 19 -19.48 -7.39 9.67
N ASP A 20 -20.67 -7.87 10.02
CA ASP A 20 -20.90 -8.55 11.30
C ASP A 20 -20.03 -9.80 11.43
N PHE A 21 -19.88 -10.56 10.33
CA PHE A 21 -18.97 -11.71 10.28
C PHE A 21 -17.51 -11.27 10.46
N LEU A 22 -17.05 -10.23 9.77
CA LEU A 22 -15.66 -9.76 9.84
C LEU A 22 -15.25 -9.30 11.24
N LEU A 23 -16.16 -8.68 11.99
CA LEU A 23 -15.87 -8.04 13.27
C LEU A 23 -15.98 -8.95 14.49
N GLN A 24 -16.36 -10.23 14.32
CA GLN A 24 -16.57 -11.15 15.44
C GLN A 24 -15.71 -12.42 15.32
N PRO A 25 -15.28 -13.02 16.44
CA PRO A 25 -14.65 -14.33 16.41
C PRO A 25 -15.70 -15.44 16.21
N HIS A 26 -15.34 -16.44 15.42
CA HIS A 26 -16.19 -17.60 15.10
C HIS A 26 -15.58 -18.90 15.67
N PRO A 27 -16.38 -19.76 16.34
CA PRO A 27 -15.88 -20.99 16.95
C PRO A 27 -15.16 -21.95 15.99
N ASP A 28 -15.55 -21.95 14.72
CA ASP A 28 -15.04 -22.86 13.69
C ASP A 28 -13.78 -22.32 12.99
N ILE A 29 -13.30 -21.13 13.35
CA ILE A 29 -12.10 -20.52 12.78
C ILE A 29 -10.97 -20.55 13.82
N ASN A 30 -9.83 -21.10 13.43
CA ASN A 30 -8.62 -20.99 14.22
C ASN A 30 -8.02 -19.59 14.06
N TYR A 31 -7.87 -18.89 15.19
CA TYR A 31 -7.26 -17.56 15.26
C TYR A 31 -5.85 -17.65 15.87
N PRO A 32 -4.79 -17.65 15.04
CA PRO A 32 -3.41 -17.57 15.53
C PRO A 32 -3.16 -16.22 16.23
N THR A 33 -2.03 -16.11 16.94
CA THR A 33 -1.62 -14.90 17.67
C THR A 33 -0.34 -14.30 17.10
N PHE A 34 -0.08 -14.50 15.80
CA PHE A 34 1.23 -14.19 15.22
C PHE A 34 1.57 -12.69 15.30
N ILE A 35 0.63 -11.80 14.98
CA ILE A 35 0.87 -10.36 15.08
C ILE A 35 1.04 -9.97 16.54
N GLN A 36 0.19 -10.49 17.43
CA GLN A 36 0.29 -10.26 18.87
C GLN A 36 1.67 -10.64 19.41
N ASP A 37 2.16 -11.84 19.10
CA ASP A 37 3.41 -12.37 19.62
C ASP A 37 4.64 -11.71 18.98
N THR A 38 4.57 -11.38 17.68
CA THR A 38 5.73 -10.92 16.91
C THR A 38 5.93 -9.40 16.95
N PHE A 39 4.82 -8.65 17.02
CA PHE A 39 4.79 -7.19 16.92
C PHE A 39 4.38 -6.48 18.22
N SER A 40 4.39 -7.19 19.34
CA SER A 40 4.18 -6.60 20.67
C SER A 40 5.12 -5.41 20.92
N ASP A 41 4.55 -4.33 21.48
CA ASP A 41 5.21 -3.05 21.75
C ASP A 41 5.77 -2.32 20.51
N ILE A 42 5.44 -2.74 19.28
CA ILE A 42 5.98 -2.12 18.06
C ILE A 42 5.04 -1.09 17.47
N TYR A 43 3.86 -1.54 17.02
CA TYR A 43 2.94 -0.73 16.22
C TYR A 43 1.65 -0.39 16.93
N TYR A 44 1.07 -1.38 17.60
CA TYR A 44 -0.23 -1.37 18.24
C TYR A 44 -0.16 -2.06 19.60
N THR A 45 -1.20 -1.88 20.41
CA THR A 45 -1.32 -2.58 21.70
C THR A 45 -1.53 -4.09 21.48
N ASP A 46 -1.33 -4.90 22.50
CA ASP A 46 -1.53 -6.36 22.37
C ASP A 46 -2.98 -6.73 22.06
N GLU A 47 -3.96 -5.97 22.57
CA GLU A 47 -5.38 -6.12 22.24
C GLU A 47 -5.65 -5.81 20.77
N GLU A 48 -5.10 -4.70 20.27
CA GLU A 48 -5.21 -4.30 18.88
C GLU A 48 -4.54 -5.32 17.94
N ASN A 49 -3.37 -5.84 18.32
CA ASN A 49 -2.69 -6.89 17.55
C ASN A 49 -3.52 -8.19 17.49
N ARG A 50 -4.14 -8.58 18.61
CA ARG A 50 -5.02 -9.76 18.66
C ARG A 50 -6.26 -9.58 17.78
N TRP A 51 -6.82 -8.37 17.76
CA TRP A 51 -7.91 -8.03 16.85
C TRP A 51 -7.49 -8.14 15.38
N LEU A 52 -6.28 -7.68 15.04
CA LEU A 52 -5.72 -7.82 13.69
C LEU A 52 -5.57 -9.30 13.29
N ASP A 53 -5.02 -10.13 14.18
CA ASP A 53 -4.92 -11.57 13.94
C ASP A 53 -6.29 -12.21 13.66
N MET A 54 -7.33 -11.79 14.37
CA MET A 54 -8.69 -12.28 14.16
C MET A 54 -9.27 -11.83 12.81
N VAL A 55 -9.29 -10.51 12.55
CA VAL A 55 -9.97 -9.95 11.37
C VAL A 55 -9.33 -10.44 10.08
N ILE A 56 -8.01 -10.62 10.03
CA ILE A 56 -7.31 -11.15 8.84
C ILE A 56 -7.81 -12.56 8.50
N GLN A 57 -7.96 -13.41 9.51
CA GLN A 57 -8.50 -14.76 9.30
C GLN A 57 -9.95 -14.74 8.83
N ASN A 58 -10.77 -13.81 9.34
CA ASN A 58 -12.14 -13.62 8.87
C ASN A 58 -12.17 -13.14 7.41
N ILE A 59 -11.31 -12.20 7.02
CA ILE A 59 -11.19 -11.74 5.63
C ILE A 59 -10.87 -12.93 4.72
N GLU A 60 -9.92 -13.78 5.08
CA GLU A 60 -9.56 -14.96 4.29
C GLU A 60 -10.68 -16.01 4.17
N LYS A 61 -11.75 -15.90 4.97
CA LYS A 61 -12.95 -16.75 4.85
C LYS A 61 -14.07 -16.18 3.98
N LEU A 62 -13.93 -14.95 3.46
CA LEU A 62 -14.89 -14.43 2.50
C LEU A 62 -14.69 -15.10 1.13
N ASP A 63 -15.74 -15.74 0.62
CA ASP A 63 -15.68 -16.44 -0.68
C ASP A 63 -15.47 -15.49 -1.86
N ASN A 64 -16.11 -14.31 -1.81
CA ASN A 64 -16.05 -13.35 -2.90
C ASN A 64 -14.72 -12.57 -2.88
N PHE A 65 -13.98 -12.65 -3.98
CA PHE A 65 -12.68 -11.98 -4.15
C PHE A 65 -12.76 -10.45 -3.96
N TYR A 66 -13.73 -9.77 -4.55
CA TYR A 66 -13.89 -8.32 -4.41
C TYR A 66 -14.31 -7.91 -2.99
N LYS A 67 -15.11 -8.72 -2.29
CA LYS A 67 -15.37 -8.50 -0.86
C LYS A 67 -14.09 -8.59 -0.03
N ARG A 68 -13.22 -9.56 -0.30
CA ARG A 68 -11.90 -9.65 0.34
C ARG A 68 -11.05 -8.41 0.08
N THR A 69 -10.99 -7.94 -1.17
CA THR A 69 -10.17 -6.77 -1.49
C THR A 69 -10.70 -5.49 -0.82
N LEU A 70 -12.01 -5.31 -0.71
CA LEU A 70 -12.65 -4.23 0.05
C LEU A 70 -12.32 -4.31 1.55
N ALA A 71 -12.44 -5.49 2.13
CA ALA A 71 -12.14 -5.69 3.55
C ALA A 71 -10.65 -5.43 3.85
N TYR A 72 -9.74 -5.89 2.98
CA TYR A 72 -8.32 -5.56 3.08
C TYR A 72 -8.05 -4.06 2.93
N TYR A 73 -8.72 -3.38 1.99
CA TYR A 73 -8.60 -1.93 1.87
C TYR A 73 -8.98 -1.23 3.18
N ALA A 74 -10.13 -1.57 3.76
CA ALA A 74 -10.58 -0.99 5.03
C ALA A 74 -9.60 -1.29 6.18
N LEU A 75 -9.08 -2.52 6.24
CA LEU A 75 -8.07 -2.91 7.23
C LEU A 75 -6.77 -2.10 7.07
N PHE A 76 -6.30 -1.88 5.85
CA PHE A 76 -5.10 -1.10 5.59
C PHE A 76 -5.26 0.35 6.02
N GLN A 77 -6.39 0.98 5.68
CA GLN A 77 -6.65 2.36 6.10
C GLN A 77 -6.76 2.49 7.62
N SER A 78 -7.44 1.52 8.27
CA SER A 78 -7.53 1.46 9.74
C SER A 78 -6.16 1.32 10.40
N CYS A 79 -5.29 0.49 9.82
CA CYS A 79 -3.91 0.36 10.25
C CYS A 79 -3.17 1.70 10.09
N ILE A 80 -3.18 2.28 8.90
CA ILE A 80 -2.45 3.50 8.57
C ILE A 80 -2.86 4.65 9.49
N ILE A 81 -4.15 4.91 9.67
CA ILE A 81 -4.64 6.08 10.41
C ILE A 81 -4.31 6.01 11.91
N LYS A 82 -4.19 4.81 12.46
CA LYS A 82 -3.82 4.60 13.87
C LYS A 82 -2.31 4.72 14.13
N ARG A 83 -1.49 4.90 13.09
CA ARG A 83 -0.03 5.00 13.22
C ARG A 83 0.45 6.44 13.34
N PRO A 84 1.42 6.73 14.21
CA PRO A 84 2.11 8.01 14.16
C PRO A 84 2.76 8.19 12.78
N TYR A 85 2.49 9.35 12.16
CA TYR A 85 2.90 9.69 10.79
C TYR A 85 2.33 8.80 9.69
N ASN A 86 1.39 7.90 9.99
CA ASN A 86 0.80 6.98 9.01
C ASN A 86 1.82 6.01 8.36
N LEU A 87 2.90 5.64 9.08
CA LEU A 87 4.00 4.81 8.55
C LEU A 87 4.46 3.70 9.52
N PHE A 88 5.09 2.65 8.98
CA PHE A 88 5.56 1.46 9.70
C PHE A 88 7.09 1.35 9.86
N HIS A 89 7.83 2.38 9.49
CA HIS A 89 9.30 2.38 9.49
C HIS A 89 9.97 2.52 10.88
N ARG A 90 9.20 2.58 11.98
CA ARG A 90 9.72 2.76 13.36
C ARG A 90 8.88 2.02 14.40
N LYS A 91 9.57 1.47 15.41
CA LYS A 91 8.99 1.06 16.69
C LYS A 91 8.68 2.33 17.50
N ASN A 92 7.44 2.79 17.45
CA ASN A 92 7.04 4.07 18.05
C ASN A 92 5.64 4.06 18.66
N LEU A 93 5.13 2.88 19.06
CA LEU A 93 3.88 2.77 19.82
C LEU A 93 3.84 3.72 21.03
N TYR A 94 4.98 3.93 21.69
CA TYR A 94 5.11 4.88 22.81
C TYR A 94 4.58 6.29 22.49
N MET A 95 4.62 6.74 21.22
CA MET A 95 4.08 8.05 20.83
C MET A 95 2.56 8.14 21.02
N ARG A 96 1.86 7.01 20.99
CA ARG A 96 0.42 6.90 21.23
C ARG A 96 0.10 6.80 22.73
N THR A 97 0.96 6.16 23.52
CA THR A 97 0.72 5.88 24.93
C THR A 97 1.34 6.90 25.91
N SER A 98 2.35 7.66 25.50
CA SER A 98 3.03 8.63 26.39
C SER A 98 2.14 9.82 26.76
N ASP A 99 2.15 10.21 28.03
CA ASP A 99 1.40 11.39 28.49
C ASP A 99 2.15 12.69 28.16
N VAL A 100 1.90 13.23 26.97
CA VAL A 100 2.49 14.47 26.46
C VAL A 100 1.39 15.36 25.87
N LYS A 101 1.58 16.68 25.89
CA LYS A 101 0.66 17.62 25.20
C LYS A 101 0.69 17.34 23.69
N ARG A 102 -0.46 17.06 23.10
CA ARG A 102 -0.62 16.76 21.67
C ARG A 102 -1.53 17.77 20.99
N SER A 103 -1.39 17.90 19.67
CA SER A 103 -2.38 18.58 18.84
C SER A 103 -3.72 17.85 18.88
N PHE A 104 -4.81 18.62 18.77
CA PHE A 104 -6.17 18.09 18.65
C PHE A 104 -6.29 17.18 17.40
N GLY A 105 -7.08 16.11 17.47
CA GLY A 105 -7.27 15.14 16.36
C GLY A 105 -6.44 13.86 16.48
N ASN A 106 -5.11 13.95 16.57
CA ASN A 106 -4.22 12.76 16.52
C ASN A 106 -4.51 11.74 17.63
N LYS A 107 -4.70 12.20 18.88
CA LYS A 107 -4.98 11.30 20.01
C LYS A 107 -6.36 10.65 19.88
N ALA A 108 -7.38 11.43 19.53
CA ALA A 108 -8.74 10.91 19.34
C ALA A 108 -8.74 9.78 18.30
N THR A 109 -8.13 10.02 17.14
CA THR A 109 -7.97 9.00 16.08
C THR A 109 -7.24 7.75 16.57
N TRP A 110 -6.16 7.89 17.34
CA TRP A 110 -5.39 6.75 17.82
C TRP A 110 -6.11 5.93 18.91
N ASP A 111 -6.94 6.59 19.71
CA ASP A 111 -7.69 5.99 20.82
C ASP A 111 -9.02 5.38 20.33
N THR A 112 -9.55 5.81 19.19
CA THR A 112 -10.70 5.18 18.52
C THR A 112 -10.41 3.70 18.22
N PRO A 113 -11.31 2.76 18.58
CA PRO A 113 -11.12 1.33 18.34
C PRO A 113 -10.90 0.99 16.87
N PHE A 114 -10.18 -0.10 16.61
CA PHE A 114 -9.94 -0.59 15.25
C PHE A 114 -11.24 -0.90 14.49
N GLU A 115 -12.23 -1.48 15.17
CA GLU A 115 -13.55 -1.82 14.62
C GLU A 115 -14.28 -0.61 14.06
N GLU A 116 -14.22 0.53 14.76
CA GLU A 116 -14.88 1.76 14.33
C GLU A 116 -14.21 2.35 13.08
N HIS A 117 -12.87 2.40 13.06
CA HIS A 117 -12.14 2.80 11.85
C HIS A 117 -12.42 1.88 10.68
N PHE A 118 -12.42 0.57 10.92
CA PHE A 118 -12.69 -0.43 9.89
C PHE A 118 -14.08 -0.22 9.27
N LEU A 119 -15.11 -0.08 10.10
CA LEU A 119 -16.47 0.19 9.64
C LEU A 119 -16.56 1.50 8.84
N ASN A 120 -15.90 2.56 9.31
CA ASN A 120 -15.87 3.84 8.60
C ASN A 120 -15.25 3.70 7.20
N PHE A 121 -14.13 2.99 7.07
CA PHE A 121 -13.50 2.77 5.77
C PHE A 121 -14.24 1.77 4.88
N VAL A 122 -14.98 0.81 5.45
CA VAL A 122 -15.91 -0.02 4.68
C VAL A 122 -17.02 0.84 4.08
N ASN A 123 -17.60 1.75 4.87
CA ASN A 123 -18.65 2.65 4.39
C ASN A 123 -18.13 3.60 3.30
N GLU A 124 -16.93 4.15 3.47
CA GLU A 124 -16.27 4.96 2.45
C GLU A 124 -16.05 4.16 1.17
N ALA A 125 -15.45 2.97 1.27
CA ALA A 125 -15.17 2.11 0.12
C ALA A 125 -16.46 1.73 -0.62
N ASN A 126 -17.49 1.26 0.10
CA ASN A 126 -18.81 0.93 -0.47
C ASN A 126 -19.46 2.14 -1.16
N GLY A 127 -19.23 3.37 -0.66
CA GLY A 127 -19.70 4.61 -1.27
C GLY A 127 -18.98 4.96 -2.57
N CYS A 128 -17.75 4.49 -2.76
CA CYS A 128 -16.94 4.71 -3.95
C CYS A 128 -17.16 3.67 -5.07
N ILE A 129 -17.90 2.58 -4.81
CA ILE A 129 -18.14 1.55 -5.84
C ILE A 129 -19.26 1.96 -6.79
N PHE A 130 -18.89 2.12 -8.05
CA PHE A 130 -19.79 2.38 -9.17
C PHE A 130 -19.20 1.82 -10.47
N SER A 131 -20.07 1.50 -11.42
CA SER A 131 -19.66 1.17 -12.78
C SER A 131 -19.59 2.43 -13.64
N ASN A 132 -18.46 2.62 -14.33
CA ASN A 132 -18.32 3.63 -15.37
C ASN A 132 -18.67 3.08 -16.77
N GLY A 133 -19.17 1.84 -16.86
CA GLY A 133 -19.47 1.15 -18.11
C GLY A 133 -18.22 0.75 -18.93
N LYS A 134 -17.05 0.73 -18.31
CA LYS A 134 -15.77 0.30 -18.90
C LYS A 134 -15.20 -0.88 -18.16
N GLU A 135 -14.41 -1.68 -18.86
CA GLU A 135 -13.60 -2.74 -18.28
C GLU A 135 -12.32 -2.11 -17.71
N ASN A 136 -12.23 -2.04 -16.38
CA ASN A 136 -11.04 -1.58 -15.69
C ASN A 136 -10.33 -2.79 -15.09
N GLU A 137 -9.00 -2.80 -15.06
CA GLU A 137 -8.19 -3.90 -14.53
C GLU A 137 -7.10 -3.34 -13.60
N ALA A 138 -6.87 -4.00 -12.46
CA ALA A 138 -5.84 -3.62 -11.51
C ALA A 138 -4.84 -4.76 -11.26
N LEU A 139 -3.62 -4.59 -11.75
CA LEU A 139 -2.57 -5.60 -11.72
C LEU A 139 -1.51 -5.31 -10.64
N ASN A 140 -0.96 -6.37 -10.06
CA ASN A 140 0.24 -6.31 -9.22
C ASN A 140 1.38 -7.06 -9.91
N LEU A 141 2.11 -6.36 -10.78
CA LEU A 141 3.20 -6.91 -11.59
C LEU A 141 4.39 -5.96 -11.59
N ASP A 142 5.57 -6.47 -11.95
CA ASP A 142 6.63 -5.58 -12.44
C ASP A 142 6.15 -4.93 -13.74
N VAL A 143 6.34 -3.62 -13.86
CA VAL A 143 5.95 -2.85 -15.05
C VAL A 143 6.57 -3.42 -16.33
N PHE A 144 7.71 -4.10 -16.25
CA PHE A 144 8.35 -4.73 -17.40
C PHE A 144 7.65 -6.00 -17.89
N ASP A 145 6.83 -6.62 -17.05
CA ASP A 145 6.10 -7.86 -17.35
C ASP A 145 4.66 -7.59 -17.84
N ILE A 146 4.20 -6.34 -17.79
CA ILE A 146 2.87 -5.96 -18.30
C ILE A 146 2.79 -6.18 -19.82
N GLU A 147 1.83 -6.97 -20.29
CA GLU A 147 1.59 -7.21 -21.72
C GLU A 147 0.43 -6.35 -22.25
N GLY A 148 0.39 -6.16 -23.57
CA GLY A 148 -0.68 -5.41 -24.26
C GLY A 148 -0.20 -4.18 -25.05
N ASP A 149 -1.11 -3.65 -25.86
CA ASP A 149 -0.95 -2.39 -26.57
C ASP A 149 -1.74 -1.29 -25.83
N PHE A 150 -1.12 -0.11 -25.69
CA PHE A 150 -1.69 1.01 -24.94
C PHE A 150 -1.69 2.26 -25.80
N ASP A 151 -2.79 3.01 -25.77
CA ASP A 151 -2.86 4.32 -26.42
C ASP A 151 -2.13 5.40 -25.61
N LEU A 152 -2.23 5.33 -24.28
CA LEU A 152 -1.61 6.25 -23.33
C LEU A 152 -1.13 5.53 -22.08
N VAL A 153 0.05 5.91 -21.59
CA VAL A 153 0.63 5.44 -20.33
C VAL A 153 0.99 6.65 -19.48
N TYR A 154 0.35 6.74 -18.31
CA TYR A 154 0.71 7.68 -17.25
C TYR A 154 1.67 7.01 -16.27
N ILE A 155 2.82 7.62 -16.04
CA ILE A 155 3.93 7.06 -15.27
C ILE A 155 4.20 7.95 -14.08
N ASP A 156 4.08 7.40 -12.88
CA ASP A 156 4.43 8.04 -11.61
C ASP A 156 5.27 7.08 -10.77
N THR A 157 6.58 7.10 -10.99
CA THR A 157 7.52 6.18 -10.33
C THR A 157 7.92 6.72 -8.95
N PRO A 158 8.44 5.87 -8.05
CA PRO A 158 9.21 6.37 -6.91
C PRO A 158 10.31 7.32 -7.38
N TYR A 159 10.62 8.32 -6.55
CA TYR A 159 11.61 9.33 -6.87
C TYR A 159 12.84 9.22 -5.96
N ILE A 160 13.99 9.61 -6.52
CA ILE A 160 15.25 9.77 -5.80
C ILE A 160 15.50 11.27 -5.71
N SER A 161 15.70 11.81 -4.51
CA SER A 161 16.02 13.23 -4.35
C SER A 161 17.38 13.58 -4.96
N LYS A 162 17.67 14.86 -5.19
CA LYS A 162 18.99 15.33 -5.65
C LYS A 162 20.15 14.90 -4.75
N GLU A 163 19.90 14.63 -3.46
CA GLU A 163 20.89 14.09 -2.51
C GLU A 163 21.17 12.59 -2.75
N GLY A 164 20.44 11.94 -3.67
CA GLY A 164 20.57 10.52 -3.98
C GLY A 164 19.83 9.62 -3.00
N VAL A 165 18.91 10.16 -2.20
CA VAL A 165 18.09 9.41 -1.24
C VAL A 165 16.80 8.99 -1.93
N GLY A 166 16.62 7.68 -2.14
CA GLY A 166 15.38 7.10 -2.64
C GLY A 166 14.40 6.84 -1.51
N VAL A 167 13.11 6.94 -1.81
CA VAL A 167 12.03 6.56 -0.89
C VAL A 167 11.61 5.12 -1.19
N ASP A 168 11.96 4.20 -0.29
CA ASP A 168 11.52 2.82 -0.39
C ASP A 168 10.17 2.65 0.30
N TYR A 169 9.10 2.62 -0.50
CA TYR A 169 7.74 2.48 0.01
C TYR A 169 7.50 1.15 0.74
N LEU A 170 8.25 0.09 0.41
CA LEU A 170 8.14 -1.16 1.15
C LEU A 170 8.62 -0.96 2.59
N GLU A 171 9.70 -0.22 2.84
CA GLU A 171 10.13 0.10 4.22
C GLU A 171 9.07 0.87 5.02
N PHE A 172 8.21 1.61 4.34
CA PHE A 172 7.16 2.41 4.99
C PHE A 172 5.88 1.63 5.24
N TYR A 173 5.55 0.66 4.40
CA TYR A 173 4.27 -0.04 4.42
C TYR A 173 4.40 -1.58 4.52
N HIS A 174 5.59 -2.10 4.84
CA HIS A 174 5.84 -3.55 4.93
C HIS A 174 4.91 -4.29 5.91
N PHE A 175 4.34 -3.61 6.91
CA PHE A 175 3.39 -4.25 7.81
C PHE A 175 2.12 -4.65 7.08
N LEU A 176 1.64 -3.81 6.15
CA LEU A 176 0.47 -4.10 5.32
C LEU A 176 0.78 -5.21 4.31
N GLU A 177 1.99 -5.21 3.73
CA GLU A 177 2.48 -6.31 2.89
C GLU A 177 2.47 -7.64 3.66
N GLY A 178 2.90 -7.60 4.93
CA GLY A 178 2.87 -8.76 5.80
C GLY A 178 1.47 -9.26 6.12
N ILE A 179 0.50 -8.35 6.33
CA ILE A 179 -0.92 -8.71 6.53
C ILE A 179 -1.44 -9.55 5.36
N VAL A 180 -1.14 -9.15 4.12
CA VAL A 180 -1.59 -9.90 2.93
C VAL A 180 -0.90 -11.26 2.82
N ASN A 181 0.35 -11.35 3.25
CA ASN A 181 1.16 -12.57 3.20
C ASN A 181 1.20 -13.28 4.56
N TYR A 182 0.10 -13.23 5.33
CA TYR A 182 0.07 -13.63 6.74
C TYR A 182 0.71 -15.00 7.03
N GLN A 183 0.44 -16.00 6.18
CA GLN A 183 0.95 -17.37 6.35
C GLN A 183 2.47 -17.49 6.16
N GLU A 184 3.04 -16.66 5.28
CA GLU A 184 4.46 -16.65 4.94
C GLU A 184 5.23 -15.57 5.72
N TRP A 185 4.52 -14.67 6.39
CA TRP A 185 5.08 -13.46 6.98
C TRP A 185 6.21 -13.75 7.97
N LYS A 186 6.10 -14.83 8.76
CA LYS A 186 7.15 -15.26 9.69
C LYS A 186 8.52 -15.42 9.03
N ASP A 187 8.57 -15.85 7.77
CA ASP A 187 9.79 -16.13 7.02
C ASP A 187 10.28 -14.90 6.24
N MET A 188 9.44 -13.88 6.07
CA MET A 188 9.77 -12.61 5.42
C MET A 188 10.47 -11.62 6.36
N ILE A 189 10.31 -11.76 7.67
CA ILE A 189 10.76 -10.78 8.68
C ILE A 189 12.30 -10.77 8.88
N ASP A 190 12.86 -9.57 9.00
CA ASP A 190 14.18 -9.31 9.56
C ASP A 190 14.06 -9.16 11.09
N TYR A 191 14.22 -10.27 11.81
CA TYR A 191 14.14 -10.29 13.27
C TYR A 191 15.27 -9.51 13.97
N ARG A 192 16.30 -9.05 13.26
CA ARG A 192 17.33 -8.18 13.84
C ARG A 192 16.90 -6.71 13.86
N SER A 193 15.90 -6.35 13.04
CA SER A 193 15.37 -4.99 12.97
C SER A 193 14.46 -4.68 14.17
N LYS A 194 14.53 -3.45 14.68
CA LYS A 194 13.73 -3.00 15.84
C LYS A 194 12.22 -3.00 15.59
N HIS A 195 11.81 -2.85 14.34
CA HIS A 195 10.42 -2.76 13.93
C HIS A 195 9.98 -3.96 13.09
N ARG A 196 10.76 -5.05 13.06
CA ARG A 196 10.40 -6.30 12.35
C ARG A 196 10.04 -6.07 10.87
N ARG A 197 10.88 -5.30 10.17
CA ARG A 197 10.69 -5.03 8.72
C ARG A 197 10.77 -6.30 7.89
N ILE A 198 10.19 -6.26 6.70
CA ILE A 198 10.35 -7.31 5.70
C ILE A 198 11.75 -7.21 5.05
N LYS A 199 12.42 -8.35 4.91
CA LYS A 199 13.67 -8.50 4.16
C LYS A 199 13.39 -8.24 2.69
N HIS A 200 14.14 -7.34 2.07
CA HIS A 200 14.06 -7.08 0.64
C HIS A 200 15.39 -6.56 0.11
N ASN A 201 15.57 -6.70 -1.20
CA ASN A 201 16.68 -6.08 -1.91
C ASN A 201 16.33 -4.64 -2.28
N LYS A 202 17.34 -3.78 -2.34
CA LYS A 202 17.15 -2.39 -2.75
C LYS A 202 16.55 -2.32 -4.18
N PRO A 203 15.37 -1.69 -4.37
CA PRO A 203 14.72 -1.62 -5.67
C PRO A 203 15.50 -0.72 -6.62
N VAL A 204 15.42 -1.01 -7.92
CA VAL A 204 16.08 -0.22 -8.98
C VAL A 204 15.64 1.25 -8.95
N TRP A 205 14.38 1.49 -8.58
CA TRP A 205 13.76 2.81 -8.46
C TRP A 205 14.33 3.65 -7.30
N CYS A 206 15.09 3.04 -6.39
CA CYS A 206 15.81 3.73 -5.31
C CYS A 206 17.33 3.78 -5.51
N ASP A 207 17.84 3.28 -6.63
CA ASP A 207 19.28 3.24 -6.94
C ASP A 207 19.66 4.30 -7.98
N LYS A 208 20.29 5.38 -7.52
CA LYS A 208 20.73 6.51 -8.36
C LYS A 208 21.65 6.09 -9.52
N ASN A 209 22.37 4.97 -9.39
CA ASN A 209 23.26 4.49 -10.43
C ASN A 209 22.53 3.68 -11.52
N LYS A 210 21.31 3.20 -11.22
CA LYS A 210 20.51 2.35 -12.12
C LYS A 210 19.26 3.06 -12.65
N ILE A 211 18.82 4.14 -12.01
CA ILE A 211 17.55 4.82 -12.31
C ILE A 211 17.46 5.31 -13.77
N HIS A 212 18.54 5.86 -14.35
CA HIS A 212 18.55 6.26 -15.77
C HIS A 212 18.33 5.06 -16.71
N THR A 213 18.92 3.91 -16.38
CA THR A 213 18.74 2.67 -17.16
C THR A 213 17.31 2.14 -17.01
N ALA A 214 16.72 2.22 -15.82
CA ALA A 214 15.34 1.85 -15.57
C ALA A 214 14.36 2.69 -16.40
N PHE A 215 14.50 4.02 -16.37
CA PHE A 215 13.69 4.91 -17.22
C PHE A 215 13.88 4.66 -18.71
N ASN A 216 15.11 4.42 -19.16
CA ASN A 216 15.37 4.10 -20.57
C ASN A 216 14.65 2.80 -20.99
N LYS A 217 14.67 1.76 -20.15
CA LYS A 217 13.92 0.52 -20.40
C LYS A 217 12.40 0.77 -20.41
N LEU A 218 11.91 1.57 -19.46
CA LEU A 218 10.48 1.88 -19.32
C LEU A 218 9.94 2.62 -20.55
N PHE A 219 10.61 3.68 -20.99
CA PHE A 219 10.20 4.45 -22.17
C PHE A 219 10.33 3.65 -23.46
N LYS A 220 11.32 2.75 -23.55
CA LYS A 220 11.43 1.81 -24.67
C LYS A 220 10.25 0.85 -24.71
N LYS A 221 9.84 0.29 -23.56
CA LYS A 221 8.70 -0.64 -23.46
C LYS A 221 7.43 0.01 -24.02
N PHE A 222 7.12 1.21 -23.57
CA PHE A 222 5.91 1.93 -23.97
C PHE A 222 6.12 2.90 -25.14
N GLN A 223 7.13 2.66 -25.99
CA GLN A 223 7.48 3.57 -27.08
C GLN A 223 6.38 3.76 -28.14
N LYS A 224 5.38 2.86 -28.20
CA LYS A 224 4.23 3.00 -29.11
C LYS A 224 3.12 3.90 -28.53
N ALA A 225 2.95 3.93 -27.21
CA ALA A 225 1.89 4.67 -26.51
C ALA A 225 2.22 6.15 -26.33
N ILE A 226 1.24 7.04 -26.16
CA ILE A 226 1.50 8.39 -25.62
C ILE A 226 2.05 8.22 -24.20
N ILE A 227 3.14 8.90 -23.85
CA ILE A 227 3.76 8.79 -22.52
C ILE A 227 3.57 10.11 -21.79
N VAL A 228 2.96 10.04 -20.61
CA VAL A 228 2.90 11.14 -19.63
C VAL A 228 3.70 10.71 -18.41
N VAL A 229 4.66 11.54 -17.99
CA VAL A 229 5.50 11.24 -16.82
C VAL A 229 5.27 12.33 -15.77
N SER A 230 4.78 11.91 -14.61
CA SER A 230 4.82 12.69 -13.39
C SER A 230 6.13 12.40 -12.68
N TYR A 231 6.91 13.44 -12.39
CA TYR A 231 8.15 13.30 -11.65
C TYR A 231 8.49 14.59 -10.91
N ARG A 232 9.21 14.46 -9.79
CA ARG A 232 9.66 15.62 -9.02
C ARG A 232 10.72 16.41 -9.76
N SER A 233 10.60 17.73 -9.71
CA SER A 233 11.54 18.66 -10.36
C SER A 233 12.95 18.63 -9.75
N ASP A 234 13.08 18.23 -8.48
CA ASP A 234 14.34 18.02 -7.77
C ASP A 234 14.82 16.56 -7.76
N GLY A 235 14.22 15.71 -8.61
CA GLY A 235 14.54 14.30 -8.69
C GLY A 235 15.78 13.97 -9.52
N ILE A 236 16.32 12.77 -9.31
CA ILE A 236 17.28 12.11 -10.19
C ILE A 236 16.55 10.95 -10.88
N PRO A 237 16.47 10.89 -12.23
CA PRO A 237 17.07 11.81 -13.19
C PRO A 237 16.42 13.19 -13.22
N SER A 238 17.18 14.20 -13.65
CA SER A 238 16.67 15.55 -13.86
C SER A 238 15.62 15.60 -14.99
N ILE A 239 14.81 16.66 -15.05
CA ILE A 239 13.88 16.90 -16.17
C ILE A 239 14.62 16.88 -17.52
N THR A 240 15.81 17.48 -17.58
CA THR A 240 16.67 17.47 -18.77
C THR A 240 17.08 16.05 -19.16
N ASP A 241 17.44 15.21 -18.19
CA ASP A 241 17.78 13.81 -18.44
C ASP A 241 16.57 13.00 -18.90
N LEU A 242 15.43 13.12 -18.22
CA LEU A 242 14.19 12.44 -18.61
C LEU A 242 13.78 12.83 -20.03
N THR A 243 13.82 14.13 -20.36
CA THR A 243 13.55 14.64 -21.70
C THR A 243 14.51 14.05 -22.73
N ARG A 244 15.81 13.98 -22.42
CA ARG A 244 16.83 13.37 -23.29
C ARG A 244 16.58 11.89 -23.52
N ILE A 245 16.17 11.13 -22.50
CA ILE A 245 15.84 9.70 -22.63
C ILE A 245 14.57 9.53 -23.45
N LEU A 246 13.51 10.30 -23.19
CA LEU A 246 12.25 10.26 -23.94
C LEU A 246 12.45 10.55 -25.42
N LYS A 247 13.28 11.54 -25.77
CA LYS A 247 13.58 11.92 -27.16
C LYS A 247 14.21 10.80 -28.00
N LYS A 248 14.74 9.73 -27.37
CA LYS A 248 15.19 8.53 -28.09
C LYS A 248 14.04 7.73 -28.69
N TYR A 249 12.86 7.84 -28.11
CA TYR A 249 11.67 7.04 -28.43
C TYR A 249 10.49 7.88 -28.91
N LYS A 250 10.51 9.20 -28.65
CA LYS A 250 9.43 10.13 -28.96
C LYS A 250 9.94 11.32 -29.77
N PRO A 251 9.33 11.62 -30.93
CA PRO A 251 9.74 12.76 -31.77
C PRO A 251 9.41 14.11 -31.11
N ILE A 252 8.35 14.16 -30.30
CA ILE A 252 7.89 15.36 -29.62
C ILE A 252 7.87 15.07 -28.11
N VAL A 253 8.57 15.90 -27.35
CA VAL A 253 8.58 15.87 -25.89
C VAL A 253 8.38 17.31 -25.39
N ARG A 254 7.43 17.50 -24.48
CA ARG A 254 7.09 18.80 -23.89
C ARG A 254 7.08 18.66 -22.38
N GLU A 255 7.67 19.62 -21.71
CA GLU A 255 7.54 19.81 -20.26
C GLU A 255 6.28 20.65 -20.02
N ALA A 256 5.41 20.20 -19.12
CA ALA A 256 4.30 20.97 -18.59
C ALA A 256 4.61 21.32 -17.13
N ARG A 257 4.47 22.59 -16.75
CA ARG A 257 4.68 23.10 -15.40
C ARG A 257 3.37 23.60 -14.81
#